data_AF-A0A975Z7U8-F1
#
_entry.id   AF-A0A975Z7U8-F1
#
_cell.length_a   1.000
_cell.length_b   1.000
_cell.length_c   1.000
_cell.angle_alpha   90.00
_cell.angle_beta   90.00
_cell.angle_gamma   90.00
#
_symmetry.space_group_name_H-M   'P 1'
#
loop_
_entity.id
_entity.type
_entity.pdbx_description
1 polymer ?
#
loop_
_entity_poly.entity_id
_entity_poly.type
_entity_poly.pdbx_seq_one_letter_code
_entity_poly.pdbx_strand_id
1 'polypeptide(L)'
;MNRSRYIPSATLLLHIGVVVIAAFVATTSAMPVQLAPTAAPVSGARSVEEILLEQPARFRLGLGHAHELPAGSRWRAIGSLAQGTVYRPLNLVFMLDGVRADEAAYAVVKGGKLQGVYLPVGAQFSRALSATPLVVQKPAA
;
A
#
# COMPACT_ATOMS: atom_id res chain seq x y z
N MET A 1 -46.08 58.21 20.59
CA MET A 1 -46.64 58.29 19.22
C MET A 1 -46.27 57.03 18.47
N ASN A 2 -47.29 56.26 18.12
CA ASN A 2 -47.32 54.95 17.48
C ASN A 2 -46.78 54.99 16.04
N ARG A 3 -45.87 54.07 15.62
CA ARG A 3 -45.86 53.42 14.29
C ARG A 3 -45.18 52.04 14.36
N SER A 4 -46.03 51.04 14.56
CA SER A 4 -45.85 49.65 14.16
C SER A 4 -45.14 49.54 12.80
N ARG A 5 -44.05 48.75 12.73
CA ARG A 5 -43.49 48.27 11.46
C ARG A 5 -43.64 46.75 11.41
N TYR A 6 -44.54 46.34 10.53
CA TYR A 6 -44.81 44.96 10.15
C TYR A 6 -43.56 44.28 9.59
N ILE A 7 -43.31 43.07 10.08
CA ILE A 7 -42.33 42.11 9.58
C ILE A 7 -43.03 41.26 8.51
N PRO A 8 -42.53 41.15 7.26
CA PRO A 8 -42.96 40.07 6.38
C PRO A 8 -42.11 38.81 6.68
N SER A 9 -42.71 37.92 7.48
CA SER A 9 -42.27 36.57 7.81
C SER A 9 -42.43 35.62 6.60
N ALA A 10 -41.71 35.83 5.50
CA ALA A 10 -41.91 34.99 4.30
C ALA A 10 -40.71 34.88 3.35
N THR A 11 -39.47 35.00 3.84
CA THR A 11 -38.29 34.61 3.04
C THR A 11 -37.16 34.06 3.91
N LEU A 12 -37.56 33.41 5.01
CA LEU A 12 -36.75 32.37 5.64
C LEU A 12 -37.06 31.09 4.86
N LEU A 13 -36.05 30.26 4.56
CA LEU A 13 -36.13 28.97 3.84
C LEU A 13 -35.98 29.05 2.31
N LEU A 14 -34.75 29.28 1.80
CA LEU A 14 -34.30 28.45 0.65
C LEU A 14 -32.80 28.48 0.30
N HIS A 15 -31.87 28.97 1.12
CA HIS A 15 -30.44 28.97 0.73
C HIS A 15 -29.46 28.48 1.82
N ILE A 16 -29.94 27.94 2.95
CA ILE A 16 -29.05 27.39 4.01
C ILE A 16 -29.00 25.86 3.90
N GLY A 17 -28.65 25.35 2.73
CA GLY A 17 -28.59 23.90 2.55
C GLY A 17 -27.99 23.54 1.21
N VAL A 18 -26.70 23.80 1.02
CA VAL A 18 -25.73 23.03 0.20
C VAL A 18 -24.39 23.78 0.31
N VAL A 19 -23.68 23.69 1.43
CA VAL A 19 -22.21 23.83 1.45
C VAL A 19 -21.67 22.97 2.60
N VAL A 20 -21.90 21.66 2.52
CA VAL A 20 -21.04 20.68 3.22
C VAL A 20 -20.34 19.90 2.11
N ILE A 21 -19.43 20.56 1.41
CA ILE A 21 -18.43 19.85 0.62
C ILE A 21 -17.38 19.41 1.63
N ALA A 22 -17.61 18.24 2.23
CA ALA A 22 -16.58 17.53 2.97
C ALA A 22 -15.48 17.17 1.98
N ALA A 23 -14.49 18.04 1.85
CA ALA A 23 -13.23 17.74 1.17
C ALA A 23 -12.47 16.73 2.04
N PHE A 24 -12.88 15.48 1.97
CA PHE A 24 -12.13 14.36 2.52
C PHE A 24 -10.94 14.12 1.57
N VAL A 25 -9.91 14.96 1.69
CA VAL A 25 -8.64 14.72 1.01
C VAL A 25 -8.02 13.51 1.69
N ALA A 26 -8.24 12.33 1.08
CA ALA A 26 -7.59 11.09 1.46
C ALA A 26 -6.09 11.26 1.22
N THR A 27 -5.40 11.80 2.22
CA THR A 27 -3.96 11.97 2.19
C THR A 27 -3.36 10.58 2.34
N THR A 28 -3.00 9.94 1.24
CA THR A 28 -2.16 8.74 1.27
C THR A 28 -0.78 9.17 1.72
N SER A 29 -0.55 9.23 3.03
CA SER A 29 0.77 9.56 3.56
C SER A 29 1.70 8.35 3.34
N ALA A 30 2.50 8.41 2.27
CA ALA A 30 3.64 7.54 2.12
C ALA A 30 4.66 7.95 3.20
N MET A 31 4.77 7.14 4.25
CA MET A 31 5.74 7.38 5.32
C MET A 31 7.12 6.95 4.83
N PRO A 32 8.19 7.75 5.07
CA PRO A 32 9.55 7.29 4.85
C PRO A 32 9.83 6.12 5.80
N VAL A 33 10.41 5.03 5.28
CA VAL A 33 10.71 3.84 6.07
C VAL A 33 12.17 3.45 5.92
N GLN A 34 12.83 3.25 7.06
CA GLN A 34 14.19 2.72 7.11
C GLN A 34 14.14 1.19 7.10
N LEU A 35 14.81 0.56 6.12
CA LEU A 35 14.98 -0.89 6.15
C LEU A 35 15.99 -1.27 7.23
N ALA A 36 15.60 -2.19 8.11
CA ALA A 36 16.58 -2.94 8.88
C ALA A 36 17.21 -4.00 7.95
N PRO A 37 18.55 -4.07 7.86
CA PRO A 37 19.22 -5.16 7.15
C PRO A 37 18.77 -6.50 7.73
N THR A 38 18.45 -7.47 6.86
CA THR A 38 18.36 -8.87 7.30
C THR A 38 19.74 -9.23 7.86
N ALA A 39 19.80 -9.61 9.14
CA ALA A 39 21.04 -9.95 9.81
C ALA A 39 21.93 -10.83 8.91
N ALA A 40 23.19 -10.41 8.71
CA ALA A 40 24.16 -11.14 7.90
C ALA A 40 24.25 -12.62 8.35
N PRO A 41 24.45 -13.57 7.42
CA PRO A 41 24.52 -14.98 7.80
C PRO A 41 25.70 -15.18 8.74
N VAL A 42 25.41 -15.59 9.96
CA VAL A 42 26.39 -16.18 10.88
C VAL A 42 26.91 -17.45 10.17
N SER A 43 28.23 -17.64 10.10
CA SER A 43 28.85 -18.80 9.43
C SER A 43 28.17 -20.11 9.86
N GLY A 44 27.37 -20.66 8.94
CA GLY A 44 26.26 -21.58 9.24
C GLY A 44 25.03 -21.15 8.44
N ALA A 45 25.18 -21.11 7.11
CA ALA A 45 24.29 -20.48 6.14
C ALA A 45 22.79 -20.69 6.42
N ARG A 46 22.15 -19.69 7.04
CA ARG A 46 20.70 -19.52 6.95
C ARG A 46 20.43 -19.01 5.55
N SER A 47 20.01 -19.92 4.68
CA SER A 47 19.68 -19.68 3.28
C SER A 47 18.92 -18.38 3.10
N VAL A 48 19.39 -17.56 2.16
CA VAL A 48 18.67 -16.36 1.73
C VAL A 48 17.25 -16.79 1.37
N GLU A 49 16.26 -16.32 2.14
CA GLU A 49 14.89 -16.84 2.06
C GLU A 49 14.26 -16.36 0.75
N GLU A 50 14.12 -17.30 -0.19
CA GLU A 50 13.36 -17.10 -1.41
C GLU A 50 11.95 -17.69 -1.25
N ILE A 51 10.99 -17.06 -1.93
CA ILE A 51 9.62 -17.54 -2.04
C ILE A 51 9.19 -17.57 -3.49
N LEU A 52 8.37 -18.55 -3.84
CA LEU A 52 7.65 -18.65 -5.11
C LEU A 52 6.16 -18.45 -4.82
N LEU A 53 5.50 -17.53 -5.50
CA LEU A 53 4.04 -17.39 -5.42
C LEU A 53 3.39 -18.49 -6.26
N GLU A 54 2.59 -19.36 -5.65
CA GLU A 54 1.84 -20.40 -6.37
C GLU A 54 0.63 -19.82 -7.10
N GLN A 55 -0.01 -18.83 -6.48
CA GLN A 55 -1.24 -18.21 -6.96
C GLN A 55 -1.02 -16.70 -7.14
N PRO A 56 -1.76 -16.07 -8.06
CA PRO A 56 -1.68 -14.62 -8.18
C PRO A 56 -2.22 -13.98 -6.91
N ALA A 57 -1.52 -12.97 -6.40
CA ALA A 57 -1.96 -12.23 -5.22
C ALA A 57 -2.44 -10.85 -5.63
N ARG A 58 -3.73 -10.58 -5.44
CA ARG A 58 -4.34 -9.29 -5.77
C ARG A 58 -4.38 -8.38 -4.56
N PHE A 59 -4.05 -7.11 -4.75
CA PHE A 59 -4.04 -6.13 -3.68
C PHE A 59 -4.38 -4.72 -4.18
N ARG A 60 -4.73 -3.82 -3.26
CA ARG A 60 -5.00 -2.41 -3.55
C ARG A 60 -4.20 -1.52 -2.62
N LEU A 61 -3.55 -0.48 -3.14
CA LEU A 61 -2.79 0.50 -2.35
C LEU A 61 -3.62 1.75 -1.97
N GLY A 62 -4.81 1.89 -2.54
CA GLY A 62 -5.71 3.04 -2.36
C GLY A 62 -7.09 2.73 -2.93
N LEU A 63 -7.87 3.78 -3.24
CA LEU A 63 -9.17 3.66 -3.92
C LEU A 63 -9.05 3.36 -5.42
N GLY A 64 -7.82 3.27 -5.95
CA GLY A 64 -7.53 2.98 -7.34
C GLY A 64 -7.71 1.51 -7.72
N HIS A 65 -7.12 1.14 -8.86
CA HIS A 65 -7.17 -0.20 -9.42
C HIS A 65 -6.49 -1.24 -8.52
N ALA A 66 -6.89 -2.50 -8.69
CA ALA A 66 -6.18 -3.60 -8.05
C ALA A 66 -4.89 -3.89 -8.83
N HIS A 67 -3.82 -4.15 -8.09
CA HIS A 67 -2.57 -4.66 -8.61
C HIS A 67 -2.48 -6.16 -8.35
N GLU A 68 -1.62 -6.83 -9.09
CA GLU A 68 -1.44 -8.28 -9.00
C GLU A 68 0.05 -8.62 -8.91
N LEU A 69 0.42 -9.43 -7.90
CA LEU A 69 1.67 -10.17 -7.93
C LEU A 69 1.43 -11.47 -8.72
N PRO A 70 2.09 -11.69 -9.86
CA PRO A 70 1.80 -12.84 -10.72
C PRO A 70 2.12 -14.17 -10.02
N ALA A 71 1.35 -15.21 -10.34
CA ALA A 71 1.75 -16.58 -10.03
C ALA A 71 3.08 -16.93 -10.74
N GLY A 72 3.86 -17.83 -10.14
CA GLY A 72 5.18 -18.22 -10.64
C GLY A 72 6.27 -17.17 -10.40
N SER A 73 5.94 -16.05 -9.77
CA SER A 73 6.93 -15.02 -9.43
C SER A 73 7.82 -15.45 -8.26
N ARG A 74 9.13 -15.23 -8.40
CA ARG A 74 10.15 -15.52 -7.39
C ARG A 74 10.60 -14.25 -6.70
N TRP A 75 10.69 -14.32 -5.39
CA TRP A 75 11.06 -13.17 -4.58
C TRP A 75 12.06 -13.56 -3.51
N ARG A 76 12.93 -12.61 -3.15
CA ARG A 76 14.03 -12.82 -2.21
C ARG A 76 13.92 -11.86 -1.04
N ALA A 77 13.99 -12.38 0.18
CA ALA A 77 14.07 -11.55 1.37
C ALA A 77 15.35 -10.70 1.34
N ILE A 78 15.21 -9.38 1.50
CA ILE A 78 16.34 -8.43 1.49
C ILE A 78 16.42 -7.59 2.76
N GLY A 79 15.39 -7.59 3.59
CA GLY A 79 15.33 -6.78 4.80
C GLY A 79 13.99 -6.94 5.52
N SER A 80 13.81 -6.16 6.57
CA SER A 80 12.55 -6.11 7.32
C SER A 80 12.17 -4.69 7.71
N LEU A 81 10.86 -4.46 7.76
CA LEU A 81 10.19 -3.28 8.30
C LEU A 81 9.32 -3.71 9.50
N ALA A 82 8.84 -2.75 10.29
CA ALA A 82 7.84 -3.04 11.35
C ALA A 82 6.57 -3.75 10.78
N GLN A 83 6.26 -3.44 9.52
CA GLN A 83 5.13 -3.97 8.77
C GLN A 83 5.37 -5.39 8.26
N GLY A 84 6.61 -5.86 8.10
CA GLY A 84 6.90 -7.21 7.61
C GLY A 84 8.27 -7.35 6.94
N THR A 85 8.54 -8.55 6.42
CA THR A 85 9.74 -8.86 5.62
C THR A 85 9.60 -8.28 4.22
N VAL A 86 10.65 -7.62 3.73
CA VAL A 86 10.72 -7.04 2.39
C VAL A 86 11.32 -8.05 1.41
N TYR A 87 10.57 -8.31 0.35
CA TYR A 87 10.89 -9.26 -0.70
C TYR A 87 11.10 -8.53 -2.02
N ARG A 88 12.30 -8.67 -2.60
CA ARG A 88 12.65 -8.14 -3.92
C ARG A 88 12.29 -9.17 -5.00
N PRO A 89 11.65 -8.80 -6.12
CA PRO A 89 11.38 -9.73 -7.21
C PRO A 89 12.69 -10.14 -7.91
N LEU A 90 12.77 -11.41 -8.31
CA LEU A 90 13.96 -12.01 -8.94
C LEU A 90 13.79 -12.29 -10.43
N ASN A 91 12.63 -12.80 -10.83
CA ASN A 91 12.35 -13.26 -12.20
C ASN A 91 11.41 -12.31 -12.97
N LEU A 92 11.12 -11.14 -12.42
CA LEU A 92 10.37 -10.09 -13.09
C LEU A 92 10.74 -8.71 -12.52
N VAL A 93 10.40 -7.66 -13.27
CA VAL A 93 10.40 -6.29 -12.76
C VAL A 93 8.96 -5.94 -12.42
N PHE A 94 8.66 -5.78 -11.13
CA PHE A 94 7.31 -5.47 -10.69
C PHE A 94 7.14 -3.96 -10.66
N MET A 95 6.37 -3.43 -11.61
CA MET A 95 6.04 -2.01 -11.68
C MET A 95 4.58 -1.82 -11.26
N LEU A 96 4.32 -0.76 -10.50
CA LEU A 96 2.96 -0.33 -10.20
C LEU A 96 2.51 0.63 -11.30
N ASP A 97 1.32 0.43 -11.84
CA ASP A 97 0.76 1.34 -12.85
C ASP A 97 0.72 2.78 -12.32
N GLY A 98 1.25 3.72 -13.12
CA GLY A 98 1.35 5.14 -12.74
C GLY A 98 2.58 5.51 -11.90
N VAL A 99 3.41 4.54 -11.54
CA VAL A 99 4.77 4.76 -11.03
C VAL A 99 5.73 4.67 -12.23
N ARG A 100 6.75 5.54 -12.29
CA ARG A 100 7.67 5.58 -13.42
C ARG A 100 8.32 4.20 -13.65
N ALA A 101 8.61 3.86 -14.91
CA ALA A 101 9.12 2.55 -15.32
C ALA A 101 10.53 2.19 -14.76
N ASP A 102 11.18 3.12 -14.06
CA ASP A 102 12.45 2.93 -13.35
C ASP A 102 12.29 2.53 -11.86
N GLU A 103 11.07 2.42 -11.36
CA GLU A 103 10.79 2.11 -9.94
C GLU A 103 10.21 0.70 -9.75
N ALA A 104 11.07 -0.27 -9.47
CA ALA A 104 10.66 -1.61 -9.10
C ALA A 104 10.10 -1.63 -7.66
N ALA A 105 8.86 -2.08 -7.48
CA ALA A 105 8.22 -2.22 -6.18
C ALA A 105 8.50 -3.60 -5.55
N TYR A 106 8.76 -3.62 -4.24
CA TYR A 106 9.10 -4.82 -3.48
C TYR A 106 7.93 -5.22 -2.57
N ALA A 107 7.63 -6.51 -2.46
CA ALA A 107 6.52 -6.98 -1.62
C ALA A 107 6.91 -6.91 -0.13
N VAL A 108 5.98 -6.47 0.72
CA VAL A 108 6.16 -6.51 2.19
C VAL A 108 5.18 -7.50 2.79
N VAL A 109 5.69 -8.56 3.42
CA VAL A 109 4.89 -9.72 3.85
C VAL A 109 5.02 -9.94 5.35
N LYS A 110 3.89 -10.20 6.02
CA LYS A 110 3.84 -10.58 7.44
C LYS A 110 2.75 -11.59 7.68
N GLY A 111 3.10 -12.73 8.29
CA GLY A 111 2.17 -13.81 8.60
C GLY A 111 1.46 -14.40 7.37
N GLY A 112 2.17 -14.57 6.26
CA GLY A 112 1.59 -15.10 5.01
C GLY A 112 0.64 -14.16 4.28
N LYS A 113 0.60 -12.88 4.64
CA LYS A 113 -0.24 -11.85 4.00
C LYS A 113 0.60 -10.71 3.48
N LEU A 114 0.23 -10.21 2.30
CA LEU A 114 0.81 -8.98 1.75
C LEU A 114 0.28 -7.78 2.56
N GLN A 115 1.20 -7.01 3.12
CA GLN A 115 0.90 -5.83 3.93
C GLN A 115 0.97 -4.54 3.10
N GLY A 116 1.67 -4.60 1.97
CA GLY A 116 1.89 -3.48 1.08
C GLY A 116 3.13 -3.69 0.22
N VAL A 117 3.64 -2.59 -0.31
CA VAL A 117 4.81 -2.55 -1.17
C VAL A 117 5.81 -1.51 -0.68
N TYR A 118 7.09 -1.80 -0.86
CA TYR A 118 8.19 -0.90 -0.60
C TYR A 118 8.76 -0.38 -1.92
N LEU A 119 8.99 0.93 -2.00
CA LEU A 119 9.54 1.67 -3.14
C LEU A 119 11.00 2.03 -2.81
N PRO A 120 11.99 1.38 -3.43
CA PRO A 120 13.41 1.53 -3.04
C PRO A 120 13.98 2.91 -3.30
N VAL A 121 13.59 3.54 -4.41
CA VAL A 121 14.15 4.84 -4.84
C VAL A 121 13.76 5.93 -3.84
N GLY A 122 12.51 5.95 -3.38
CA GLY A 122 12.03 6.91 -2.39
C GLY A 122 12.19 6.47 -0.94
N ALA A 123 12.62 5.23 -0.69
CA ALA A 123 12.56 4.59 0.63
C ALA A 123 11.18 4.71 1.30
N GLN A 124 10.13 4.43 0.55
CA GLN A 124 8.74 4.61 1.00
C GLN A 124 7.99 3.29 1.11
N PHE A 125 7.09 3.21 2.08
CA PHE A 125 6.14 2.11 2.20
C PHE A 125 4.72 2.57 1.85
N SER A 126 4.08 1.82 0.95
CA SER A 126 2.68 1.99 0.59
C SER A 126 1.86 0.82 1.10
N ARG A 127 0.92 1.11 2.00
CA ARG A 127 0.08 0.10 2.66
C ARG A 127 -0.96 -0.46 1.69
N ALA A 128 -1.14 -1.79 1.72
CA ALA A 128 -2.29 -2.41 1.06
C ALA A 128 -3.56 -2.20 1.90
N LEU A 129 -4.61 -1.65 1.29
CA LEU A 129 -5.95 -1.54 1.89
C LEU A 129 -6.67 -2.88 1.89
N SER A 130 -6.42 -3.70 0.88
CA SER A 130 -6.86 -5.09 0.80
C SER A 130 -5.81 -5.92 0.10
N ALA A 131 -5.71 -7.19 0.49
CA ALA A 131 -4.85 -8.17 -0.15
C ALA A 131 -5.44 -9.57 0.00
N THR A 132 -5.35 -10.37 -1.04
CA THR A 132 -5.59 -11.81 -0.94
C THR A 132 -4.47 -12.47 -0.12
N PRO A 133 -4.76 -13.54 0.64
CA PRO A 133 -3.72 -14.34 1.28
C PRO A 133 -2.66 -14.79 0.28
N LEU A 134 -1.39 -14.85 0.70
CA LEU A 134 -0.32 -15.34 -0.15
C LEU A 134 -0.22 -16.86 0.00
N VAL A 135 -0.22 -17.55 -1.14
CA VAL A 135 0.12 -18.97 -1.22
C VAL A 135 1.54 -19.05 -1.76
N VAL A 136 2.48 -19.41 -0.89
CA VAL A 136 3.92 -19.37 -1.19
C VAL A 136 4.56 -20.73 -0.97
N GLN A 137 5.45 -21.12 -1.89
CA GLN A 137 6.40 -22.19 -1.67
C GLN A 137 7.76 -21.61 -1.29
N LYS A 138 8.46 -22.29 -0.38
CA LYS A 138 9.90 -22.12 -0.24
C LYS A 138 10.56 -22.97 -1.32
N PRO A 139 11.36 -22.41 -2.24
CA PRO A 139 12.05 -23.21 -3.22
C PRO A 139 12.99 -24.19 -2.49
N ALA A 140 13.03 -25.43 -2.97
CA ALA A 140 13.97 -26.43 -2.50
C ALA A 140 15.40 -25.89 -2.67
N ALA A 141 16.19 -26.00 -1.59
CA ALA A 141 17.59 -25.57 -1.55
C ALA A 141 18.48 -26.46 -2.42
#